data_AF-A0A512C545-F1
#
_entry.id   AF-A0A512C545-F1
#
_cell.length_a   1.000
_cell.length_b   1.000
_cell.length_c   1.000
_cell.angle_alpha   90.00
_cell.angle_beta   90.00
_cell.angle_gamma   90.00
#
_symmetry.space_group_name_H-M   'P 1'
#
loop_
_entity.id
_entity.type
_entity.pdbx_description
1 polymer ?
#
loop_
_entity_poly.entity_id
_entity_poly.type
_entity_poly.pdbx_seq_one_letter_code
_entity_poly.pdbx_strand_id
1 'polypeptide(L)' 'MRSTGVAAESIMIFRVRFMEGIPPADRIAFDGHEHDVKETWEIGRRRGLEIRATSRKHGS' A
#
# COMPACT_ATOMS: atom_id res chain seq x y z
N MET A 1 27.32 -4.70 -20.74
CA MET A 1 25.97 -4.10 -20.73
C MET A 1 25.31 -4.50 -19.41
N ARG A 2 25.10 -3.57 -18.47
CA ARG A 2 24.38 -3.86 -17.22
C ARG A 2 22.88 -3.79 -17.53
N SER A 3 22.20 -4.93 -17.52
CA SER A 3 20.73 -4.96 -17.51
C SER A 3 20.24 -4.48 -16.15
N THR A 4 19.75 -3.24 -16.08
CA THR A 4 19.00 -2.77 -14.92
C THR A 4 17.61 -3.38 -15.01
N GLY A 5 17.41 -4.56 -14.41
CA GLY A 5 16.09 -5.14 -14.28
C GLY A 5 15.20 -4.17 -13.50
N VAL A 6 14.16 -3.64 -14.13
CA VAL A 6 13.08 -2.95 -13.42
C VAL A 6 12.46 -4.00 -12.50
N ALA A 7 12.74 -3.89 -11.20
CA ALA A 7 12.04 -4.69 -10.22
C ALA A 7 10.58 -4.22 -10.26
N ALA A 8 9.68 -5.07 -10.74
CA ALA A 8 8.26 -4.81 -10.62
C ALA A 8 7.92 -4.76 -9.12
N GLU A 9 7.60 -3.58 -8.60
CA GLU A 9 7.07 -3.46 -7.24
C GLU A 9 5.72 -4.18 -7.20
N SER A 10 5.61 -5.22 -6.37
CA SER A 10 4.36 -5.95 -6.20
C SER A 10 3.37 -5.10 -5.40
N ILE A 11 2.18 -4.87 -5.97
CA ILE A 11 1.09 -4.15 -5.31
C ILE A 11 0.28 -5.11 -4.45
N MET A 12 0.10 -4.75 -3.18
CA MET A 12 -0.81 -5.41 -2.24
C MET A 12 -2.07 -4.57 -2.05
N ILE A 13 -3.23 -5.24 -2.00
CA ILE A 13 -4.53 -4.60 -1.81
C ILE A 13 -5.09 -4.94 -0.43
N PHE A 14 -5.34 -3.93 0.38
CA PHE A 14 -5.99 -4.04 1.68
C PHE A 14 -7.42 -3.52 1.59
N ARG A 15 -8.38 -4.30 2.10
CA ARG A 15 -9.77 -3.84 2.25
C ARG A 15 -10.11 -3.72 3.72
N VAL A 16 -10.44 -2.50 4.14
CA VAL A 16 -10.71 -2.17 5.53
C VAL A 16 -12.06 -1.46 5.66
N ARG A 17 -12.56 -1.35 6.91
CA ARG A 17 -13.70 -0.46 7.21
C ARG A 17 -13.34 0.97 6.85
N PHE A 18 -14.34 1.77 6.48
CA PHE A 18 -14.10 3.17 6.13
C PHE A 18 -13.46 3.91 7.30
N MET A 19 -12.37 4.62 7.02
CA MET A 19 -11.68 5.52 7.92
C MET A 19 -11.38 6.80 7.16
N GLU A 20 -11.73 7.93 7.75
CA GLU A 20 -11.51 9.22 7.10
C GLU A 20 -10.06 9.64 7.26
N GLY A 21 -9.46 10.22 6.21
CA GLY A 21 -8.15 10.85 6.29
C GLY A 21 -6.95 9.89 6.32
N ILE A 22 -6.93 8.85 5.48
CA ILE A 22 -5.71 8.06 5.22
C ILE A 22 -5.00 8.62 3.97
N PRO A 23 -3.97 9.48 4.12
CA PRO A 23 -3.19 9.95 2.98
C PRO A 23 -2.19 8.90 2.48
N PRO A 24 -1.68 9.02 1.24
CA PRO A 24 -0.58 8.18 0.74
C PRO A 24 0.74 8.27 1.53
N ALA A 25 0.89 9.26 2.43
CA ALA A 25 2.05 9.37 3.31
C ALA A 25 2.04 8.34 4.45
N ASP A 26 0.90 7.69 4.69
CA ASP A 26 0.75 6.69 5.73
C ASP A 26 1.37 5.34 5.35
N ARG A 27 1.54 4.48 6.35
CA ARG A 27 2.04 3.12 6.19
C ARG A 27 1.10 2.12 6.83
N ILE A 28 1.05 0.93 6.24
CA ILE A 28 0.36 -0.22 6.81
C ILE A 28 1.40 -1.14 7.43
N ALA A 29 1.25 -1.46 8.71
CA ALA A 29 1.98 -2.55 9.34
C ALA A 29 1.14 -3.83 9.21
N PHE A 30 1.64 -4.81 8.46
CA PHE A 30 0.96 -6.09 8.27
C PHE A 30 1.99 -7.20 8.10
N ASP A 31 1.77 -8.32 8.81
CA ASP A 31 2.62 -9.50 8.77
C ASP A 31 4.10 -9.21 9.10
N GLY A 32 4.33 -8.32 10.09
CA GLY A 32 5.68 -7.91 10.48
C GLY A 32 6.41 -7.01 9.47
N HIS A 33 5.75 -6.58 8.40
CA HIS A 33 6.32 -5.72 7.37
C HIS A 33 5.58 -4.37 7.29
N GLU A 34 6.34 -3.31 6.99
CA GLU A 34 5.76 -2.03 6.60
C GLU A 34 5.42 -2.05 5.10
N HIS A 35 4.29 -1.44 4.75
CA HIS A 35 3.86 -1.25 3.37
C HIS A 35 3.54 0.23 3.15
N ASP A 36 4.19 0.84 2.16
CA ASP A 36 3.98 2.24 1.82
C ASP A 36 2.70 2.39 1.00
N VAL A 37 1.76 3.21 1.47
CA VAL A 37 0.49 3.46 0.77
C VAL A 37 0.77 4.18 -0.54
N LYS A 38 0.12 3.72 -1.61
CA LYS A 38 0.20 4.35 -2.94
C LYS A 38 -1.08 5.09 -3.25
N GLU A 39 -2.21 4.42 -3.07
CA GLU A 39 -3.53 4.93 -3.44
C GLU A 39 -4.61 4.38 -2.49
N THR A 40 -5.66 5.16 -2.28
CA THR A 40 -6.82 4.81 -1.46
C THR A 40 -8.10 5.12 -2.22
N TRP A 41 -9.04 4.17 -2.27
CA TRP A 41 -10.37 4.38 -2.82
C TRP A 41 -11.44 4.05 -1.81
N GLU A 42 -12.51 4.84 -1.83
CA GLU A 42 -13.73 4.54 -1.11
C GLU A 42 -14.48 3.39 -1.77
N ILE A 43 -14.94 2.43 -0.96
CA ILE A 43 -15.84 1.37 -1.37
C ILE A 43 -17.27 1.77 -0.97
N GLY A 44 -18.12 2.03 -1.96
CA GLY A 44 -19.48 2.53 -1.73
C GLY A 44 -19.50 3.91 -1.07
N ARG A 45 -20.59 4.26 -0.36
CA ARG A 45 -20.65 5.47 0.48
C ARG A 45 -20.26 5.10 1.92
N ARG A 46 -19.01 5.35 2.28
CA ARG A 46 -18.39 5.14 3.59
C ARG A 46 -18.53 3.71 4.12
N ARG A 47 -18.55 2.70 3.24
CA ARG A 47 -18.63 1.28 3.65
C ARG A 47 -17.25 0.68 3.90
N GLY A 48 -16.27 1.08 3.10
CA GLY A 48 -14.90 0.58 3.22
C GLY A 48 -13.90 1.45 2.50
N LEU A 49 -12.63 1.09 2.64
CA LEU A 49 -11.55 1.59 1.81
C LEU A 49 -10.84 0.41 1.15
N GLU A 50 -10.49 0.58 -0.12
CA GLU A 50 -9.48 -0.20 -0.82
C GLU A 50 -8.18 0.58 -0.80
N ILE A 51 -7.13 0.03 -0.19
CA ILE A 51 -5.82 0.66 -0.07
C ILE A 51 -4.82 -0.18 -0.86
N ARG A 52 -4.14 0.45 -1.82
CA ARG A 52 -3.02 -0.16 -2.55
C ARG A 52 -1.71 0.27 -1.91
N ALA A 53 -0.84 -0.67 -1.64
CA ALA A 53 0.46 -0.42 -1.02
C ALA A 53 1.55 -1.34 -1.59
N THR A 54 2.80 -0.94 -1.44
CA THR A 54 3.97 -1.76 -1.79
C THR A 54 4.74 -2.14 -0.54
N SER A 55 5.24 -3.37 -0.49
CA SER A 55 6.11 -3.79 0.62
C SER A 55 7.37 -2.93 0.65
N ARG A 56 7.64 -2.35 1.81
CA ARG A 56 8.81 -1.54 2.04
C ARG A 56 10.01 -2.45 2.27
N LYS A 57 10.99 -2.40 1.37
CA LYS A 57 12.28 -3.05 1.59
C LYS A 57 13.00 -2.32 2.70
N HIS A 58 13.18 -2.96 3.85
CA HIS A 58 14.11 -2.44 4.86
C HIS A 58 15.52 -2.63 4.30
N GLY A 59 16.24 -1.54 4.06
CA GLY A 59 17.65 -1.60 3.68
C GLY A 59 18.44 -2.22 4.83
N SER A 60 19.08 -3.35 4.57
CA SER A 60 20.15 -3.90 5.42
C SER A 60 21.49 -3.34 4.97
#